data_AF-A0A534K3U2-F1
#
_entry.id   AF-A0A534K3U2-F1
#
_cell.length_a   1.000
_cell.length_b   1.000
_cell.length_c   1.000
_cell.angle_alpha   90.00
_cell.angle_beta   90.00
_cell.angle_gamma   90.00
#
_symmetry.space_group_name_H-M   'P 1'
#
loop_
_entity.id
_entity.type
_entity.pdbx_description
1 polymer ?
#
loop_
_entity_poly.entity_id
_entity_poly.type
_entity_poly.pdbx_seq_one_letter_code
_entity_poly.pdbx_strand_id
1 'polypeptide(L)'
;MQPSQPPQPQQLPPQQWGPPPAAAYPYPPGYYPPPKSDGGKIVLIVVVVIVAIVLVTIVLSAILYVLVSGQIGGPGPGPQTIGIQHQDTSSNWVLSIVTVPSTHALTTTTFLMRWPSNSSIANPPGQATLQSLKTASGGVHYFPITGSAQTELRVSDVITISKSLAYTAGMQITITDGQTILWTGVL
;
A
#
# COMPACT_ATOMS: atom_id res chain seq x y z
N MET A 1 58.17 -44.82 -90.42
CA MET A 1 57.23 -45.92 -90.13
C MET A 1 56.96 -45.89 -88.64
N GLN A 2 55.81 -45.36 -88.24
CA GLN A 2 55.42 -45.20 -86.84
C GLN A 2 54.17 -46.05 -86.64
N PRO A 3 54.19 -47.06 -85.75
CA PRO A 3 53.04 -47.93 -85.56
C PRO A 3 51.92 -47.16 -84.87
N SER A 4 50.80 -47.02 -85.57
CA SER A 4 49.54 -46.49 -85.05
C SER A 4 48.99 -47.46 -84.00
N GLN A 5 48.89 -46.97 -82.77
CA GLN A 5 48.38 -47.68 -81.60
C GLN A 5 46.88 -47.99 -81.76
N PRO A 6 46.42 -49.20 -81.45
CA PRO A 6 45.00 -49.55 -81.54
C PRO A 6 44.17 -48.81 -80.47
N PRO A 7 42.90 -48.47 -80.75
CA PRO A 7 42.03 -47.75 -79.82
C PRO A 7 41.70 -48.60 -78.58
N GLN A 8 41.79 -47.99 -77.40
CA GLN A 8 41.42 -48.62 -76.12
C GLN A 8 39.90 -48.88 -76.04
N PRO A 9 39.45 -50.03 -75.52
CA PRO A 9 38.04 -50.28 -75.27
C PRO A 9 37.47 -49.35 -74.20
N GLN A 10 36.34 -48.71 -74.47
CA GLN A 10 35.54 -48.00 -73.46
C GLN A 10 35.01 -48.99 -72.42
N GLN A 11 35.46 -48.87 -71.18
CA GLN A 11 34.87 -49.57 -70.05
C GLN A 11 33.49 -48.96 -69.73
N LEU A 12 32.44 -49.77 -69.81
CA LEU A 12 31.11 -49.42 -69.32
C LEU A 12 31.15 -49.28 -67.77
N PRO A 13 30.43 -48.32 -67.17
CA PRO A 13 30.39 -48.18 -65.72
C PRO A 13 29.79 -49.44 -65.06
N PRO A 14 30.28 -49.85 -63.88
CA PRO A 14 29.80 -51.04 -63.20
C PRO A 14 28.32 -50.91 -62.83
N GLN A 15 27.51 -51.90 -63.21
CA GLN A 15 26.11 -51.97 -62.77
C GLN A 15 26.08 -52.21 -61.26
N GLN A 16 25.58 -51.22 -60.53
CA GLN A 16 25.34 -51.29 -59.10
C GLN A 16 24.15 -52.23 -58.86
N TRP A 17 24.45 -53.46 -58.44
CA TRP A 17 23.45 -54.39 -57.94
C TRP A 17 22.86 -53.83 -56.64
N GLY A 18 21.68 -53.21 -56.75
CA GLY A 18 20.87 -52.84 -55.58
C GLY A 18 20.27 -54.10 -54.92
N PRO A 19 19.93 -54.03 -53.63
CA PRO A 19 19.24 -55.13 -52.96
C PRO A 19 17.89 -55.42 -53.65
N PRO A 20 17.49 -56.69 -53.77
CA PRO A 20 16.20 -57.05 -54.34
C PRO A 20 15.06 -56.35 -53.55
N PRO A 21 13.98 -55.91 -54.22
CA PRO A 21 12.85 -55.29 -53.54
C PRO A 21 12.26 -56.26 -52.52
N ALA A 22 11.97 -55.77 -51.31
CA ALA A 22 11.43 -56.55 -50.23
C ALA A 22 10.11 -57.21 -50.65
N ALA A 23 9.98 -58.52 -50.44
CA ALA A 23 8.76 -59.24 -50.69
C ALA A 23 7.62 -58.68 -49.82
N ALA A 24 6.52 -58.27 -50.45
CA ALA A 24 5.30 -57.87 -49.76
C ALA A 24 4.64 -59.13 -49.19
N TYR A 25 4.84 -59.38 -47.89
CA TYR A 25 4.14 -60.46 -47.19
C TYR A 25 2.66 -60.08 -47.02
N PRO A 26 1.69 -60.89 -47.50
CA PRO A 26 0.29 -60.69 -47.19
C PRO A 26 0.08 -60.94 -45.69
N TYR A 27 -0.65 -60.05 -45.02
CA TYR A 27 -1.07 -60.28 -43.63
C TYR A 27 -1.95 -61.54 -43.56
N PRO A 28 -1.75 -62.43 -42.57
CA PRO A 28 -2.56 -63.64 -42.43
C PRO A 28 -4.03 -63.26 -42.17
N PRO A 29 -4.99 -63.97 -42.80
CA PRO A 29 -6.41 -63.71 -42.59
C PRO A 29 -6.77 -63.93 -41.12
N GLY A 30 -7.22 -62.86 -40.45
CA GLY A 30 -7.53 -62.84 -39.02
C GLY A 30 -6.63 -61.91 -38.19
N TYR A 31 -5.60 -61.30 -38.77
CA TYR A 31 -4.82 -60.28 -38.08
C TYR A 31 -5.61 -58.95 -38.03
N TYR A 32 -6.28 -58.72 -36.90
CA TYR A 32 -6.76 -57.39 -36.54
C TYR A 32 -5.64 -56.63 -35.84
N PRO A 33 -5.25 -55.43 -36.33
CA PRO A 33 -4.28 -54.61 -35.63
C PRO A 33 -4.82 -54.24 -34.23
N PRO A 34 -3.98 -54.22 -33.18
CA PRO A 34 -4.40 -53.83 -31.85
C PRO A 34 -5.07 -52.44 -31.85
N PRO A 35 -6.16 -52.24 -31.07
CA PRO A 35 -6.75 -50.91 -30.90
C PRO A 35 -5.71 -49.88 -30.46
N LYS A 36 -5.71 -48.69 -31.07
CA LYS A 36 -4.78 -47.61 -30.70
C LYS A 36 -5.01 -47.24 -29.23
N SER A 37 -3.94 -47.22 -28.43
CA SER A 37 -4.04 -46.87 -27.02
C SER A 37 -4.25 -45.36 -26.85
N ASP A 38 -5.40 -44.97 -26.31
CA ASP A 38 -5.68 -43.56 -25.98
C ASP A 38 -5.06 -43.13 -24.65
N GLY A 39 -4.34 -44.03 -23.95
CA GLY A 39 -3.71 -43.75 -22.66
C GLY A 39 -2.79 -42.53 -22.67
N GLY A 40 -2.00 -42.33 -23.72
CA GLY A 40 -1.15 -41.15 -23.86
C GLY A 40 -1.95 -39.84 -24.01
N LYS A 41 -3.08 -39.88 -24.73
CA LYS A 41 -3.97 -38.71 -24.88
C LYS A 41 -4.72 -38.43 -23.58
N ILE A 42 -5.18 -39.47 -22.89
CA ILE A 42 -5.85 -39.36 -21.59
C ILE A 42 -4.89 -38.74 -20.57
N VAL A 43 -3.65 -39.22 -20.48
CA VAL A 43 -2.63 -38.66 -19.59
C VAL A 43 -2.34 -37.21 -19.93
N LEU A 44 -2.18 -36.86 -21.21
CA LEU A 44 -1.97 -35.48 -21.65
C LEU A 44 -3.14 -34.57 -21.25
N ILE A 45 -4.38 -35.00 -21.49
CA ILE A 45 -5.58 -34.26 -21.12
C ILE A 45 -5.62 -34.04 -19.61
N VAL A 46 -5.35 -35.08 -18.81
CA VAL A 46 -5.34 -34.98 -17.35
C VAL A 46 -4.28 -33.99 -16.87
N VAL A 47 -3.06 -34.04 -17.42
CA VAL A 47 -1.98 -33.11 -17.05
C VAL A 47 -2.36 -31.67 -17.39
N VAL A 48 -2.89 -31.43 -18.59
CA VAL A 48 -3.32 -30.08 -19.02
C VAL A 48 -4.43 -29.55 -18.10
N VAL A 49 -5.41 -30.39 -17.75
CA VAL A 49 -6.49 -30.00 -16.84
C VAL A 49 -5.97 -29.67 -15.44
N ILE A 50 -5.06 -30.47 -14.89
CA ILE A 50 -4.45 -30.20 -13.58
C ILE A 50 -3.70 -28.87 -13.60
N VAL A 51 -2.87 -28.64 -14.62
CA VAL A 51 -2.12 -27.37 -14.76
C VAL A 51 -3.09 -26.19 -14.88
N ALA A 52 -4.15 -26.32 -15.66
CA ALA A 52 -5.16 -25.26 -15.79
C ALA A 52 -5.86 -24.96 -14.45
N ILE A 53 -6.28 -25.99 -13.70
CA ILE A 53 -6.91 -25.82 -12.39
C ILE A 53 -5.95 -25.12 -11.42
N VAL A 54 -4.68 -25.54 -11.37
CA VAL A 54 -3.66 -24.95 -10.51
C VAL A 54 -3.40 -23.48 -10.87
N LEU A 55 -3.34 -23.15 -12.16
CA LEU A 55 -3.16 -21.77 -12.59
C LEU A 55 -4.36 -20.90 -12.20
N VAL A 56 -5.58 -21.39 -12.39
CA VAL A 56 -6.79 -20.67 -12.00
C VAL A 56 -6.82 -20.42 -10.48
N THR A 57 -6.49 -21.41 -9.66
CA THR A 57 -6.49 -21.24 -8.20
C THR A 57 -5.41 -20.27 -7.72
N ILE A 58 -4.21 -20.28 -8.33
CA ILE A 58 -3.15 -19.32 -8.03
C ILE A 58 -3.61 -17.90 -8.35
N VAL A 59 -4.18 -17.68 -9.54
CA VAL A 59 -4.68 -16.37 -9.96
C VAL A 59 -5.80 -15.88 -9.04
N LEU A 60 -6.77 -16.76 -8.75
CA LEU A 60 -7.88 -16.43 -7.84
C LEU A 60 -7.36 -16.06 -6.45
N SER A 61 -6.40 -16.82 -5.93
CA SER A 61 -5.79 -16.58 -4.61
C SER A 61 -5.03 -15.25 -4.58
N ALA A 62 -4.32 -14.89 -5.65
CA ALA A 62 -3.62 -13.61 -5.75
C ALA A 62 -4.60 -12.42 -5.77
N ILE A 63 -5.71 -12.53 -6.51
CA ILE A 63 -6.76 -11.50 -6.52
C ILE A 63 -7.37 -11.35 -5.13
N LEU A 64 -7.76 -12.46 -4.50
CA LEU A 64 -8.27 -12.48 -3.13
C LEU A 64 -7.26 -11.86 -2.16
N TYR A 65 -5.98 -12.17 -2.27
CA TYR A 65 -4.94 -11.58 -1.42
C TYR A 65 -4.82 -10.07 -1.61
N VAL A 66 -4.89 -9.54 -2.84
CA VAL A 66 -4.84 -8.10 -3.10
C VAL A 66 -6.08 -7.40 -2.54
N LEU A 67 -7.26 -7.97 -2.76
CA LEU A 67 -8.52 -7.41 -2.26
C LEU A 67 -8.60 -7.45 -0.73
N VAL A 68 -8.14 -8.55 -0.13
CA VAL A 68 -8.14 -8.73 1.32
C VAL A 68 -7.02 -7.93 1.97
N SER A 69 -5.81 -7.85 1.41
CA SER A 69 -4.74 -6.99 1.93
C SER A 69 -5.10 -5.51 1.86
N GLY A 70 -5.88 -5.08 0.87
CA GLY A 70 -6.48 -3.75 0.82
C GLY A 70 -7.48 -3.47 1.95
N GLN A 71 -8.12 -4.52 2.51
CA GLN A 71 -9.03 -4.42 3.67
C GLN A 71 -8.35 -4.71 5.02
N ILE A 72 -7.27 -5.49 5.06
CA ILE A 72 -6.42 -5.73 6.24
C ILE A 72 -5.29 -4.67 6.33
N GLY A 73 -5.37 -3.59 5.55
CA GLY A 73 -4.91 -2.31 6.03
C GLY A 73 -5.75 -1.96 7.25
N GLY A 74 -5.32 -2.41 8.43
CA GLY A 74 -5.96 -2.09 9.71
C GLY A 74 -6.28 -0.61 9.74
N PRO A 75 -7.42 -0.22 10.35
CA PRO A 75 -8.06 1.07 10.12
C PRO A 75 -6.99 2.14 9.96
N GLY A 76 -6.77 2.58 8.71
CA GLY A 76 -5.88 3.71 8.47
C GLY A 76 -6.31 4.78 9.46
N PRO A 77 -5.37 5.42 10.19
CA PRO A 77 -5.68 6.13 11.42
C PRO A 77 -6.94 6.94 11.19
N GLY A 78 -8.04 6.49 11.80
CA GLY A 78 -9.32 7.19 11.69
C GLY A 78 -9.10 8.64 12.12
N PRO A 79 -10.06 9.55 11.86
CA PRO A 79 -9.89 10.97 12.15
C PRO A 79 -9.17 11.16 13.49
N GLN A 80 -7.91 11.62 13.46
CA GLN A 80 -7.07 11.82 14.66
C GLN A 80 -7.53 13.07 15.43
N THR A 81 -8.80 13.43 15.25
CA THR A 81 -9.39 14.66 15.72
C THR A 81 -9.61 14.53 17.22
N ILE A 82 -9.10 15.49 17.97
CA ILE A 82 -9.34 15.58 19.40
C ILE A 82 -10.66 16.31 19.64
N GLY A 83 -11.36 15.90 20.70
CA GLY A 83 -12.53 16.60 21.18
C GLY A 83 -12.11 17.72 22.12
N ILE A 84 -12.66 18.91 21.92
CA ILE A 84 -12.46 20.05 22.82
C ILE A 84 -13.80 20.61 23.23
N GLN A 85 -13.97 20.80 24.54
CA GLN A 85 -15.05 21.60 25.09
C GLN A 85 -14.55 23.03 25.29
N HIS A 86 -15.28 23.99 24.71
CA HIS A 86 -15.02 25.40 24.90
C HIS A 86 -15.91 25.94 26.01
N GLN A 87 -15.31 26.67 26.94
CA GLN A 87 -16.00 27.40 27.99
C GLN A 87 -15.52 28.85 28.01
N ASP A 88 -16.47 29.77 27.91
CA ASP A 88 -16.19 31.18 28.08
C ASP A 88 -16.41 31.60 29.54
N THR A 89 -15.40 32.22 30.16
CA THR A 89 -15.47 32.73 31.53
C THR A 89 -15.35 34.25 31.54
N SER A 90 -15.47 34.88 32.72
CA SER A 90 -15.33 36.33 32.84
C SER A 90 -13.91 36.84 32.51
N SER A 91 -12.88 36.01 32.66
CA SER A 91 -11.47 36.40 32.53
C SER A 91 -10.70 35.65 31.45
N ASN A 92 -11.13 34.45 31.08
CA ASN A 92 -10.44 33.58 30.13
C ASN A 92 -11.42 32.83 29.24
N TRP A 93 -10.97 32.48 28.04
CA TRP A 93 -11.52 31.36 27.29
C TRP A 93 -10.78 30.09 27.71
N VAL A 94 -11.52 29.01 27.91
CA VAL A 94 -10.99 27.74 28.40
C VAL A 94 -11.33 26.64 27.40
N LEU A 95 -10.31 25.93 26.94
CA LEU A 95 -10.41 24.79 26.04
C LEU A 95 -10.01 23.54 26.80
N SER A 96 -10.99 22.71 27.14
CA SER A 96 -10.77 21.45 27.86
C SER A 96 -10.76 20.30 26.87
N ILE A 97 -9.70 19.49 26.90
CA ILE A 97 -9.59 18.33 26.02
C ILE A 97 -10.50 17.21 26.56
N VAL A 98 -11.48 16.77 25.77
CA VAL A 98 -12.49 15.78 26.19
C VAL A 98 -12.28 14.40 25.57
N THR A 99 -11.66 14.32 24.39
CA THR A 99 -11.31 13.04 23.75
C THR A 99 -9.96 13.14 23.04
N VAL A 100 -9.18 12.06 23.13
CA VAL A 100 -7.86 11.92 22.49
C VAL A 100 -7.77 10.52 21.89
N PRO A 101 -8.07 10.32 20.59
CA PRO A 101 -8.13 8.99 19.97
C PRO A 101 -6.77 8.29 19.86
N SER A 102 -5.67 9.03 19.88
CA SER A 102 -4.31 8.51 19.76
C SER A 102 -3.31 9.38 20.51
N THR A 103 -2.11 8.86 20.75
CA THR A 103 -1.07 9.59 21.48
C THR A 103 -0.48 10.70 20.62
N HIS A 104 -0.52 11.93 21.13
CA HIS A 104 0.14 13.08 20.50
C HIS A 104 1.19 13.66 21.45
N ALA A 105 2.45 13.75 21.01
CA ALA A 105 3.52 14.35 21.80
C ALA A 105 3.32 15.86 21.94
N LEU A 106 3.49 16.40 23.14
CA LEU A 106 3.32 17.84 23.39
C LEU A 106 4.38 18.71 22.69
N THR A 107 5.51 18.12 22.33
CA THR A 107 6.61 18.77 21.61
C THR A 107 6.30 19.04 20.14
N THR A 108 5.40 18.26 19.55
CA THR A 108 4.96 18.43 18.14
C THR A 108 3.54 18.98 18.07
N THR A 109 2.73 18.78 19.11
CA THR A 109 1.39 19.35 19.20
C THR A 109 1.46 20.85 19.38
N THR A 110 0.98 21.58 18.37
CA THR A 110 1.07 23.03 18.25
C THR A 110 -0.31 23.66 18.34
N PHE A 111 -0.42 24.64 19.23
CA PHE A 111 -1.53 25.58 19.28
C PHE A 111 -1.24 26.74 18.33
N LEU A 112 -2.23 27.15 17.56
CA LEU A 112 -2.15 28.23 16.60
C LEU A 112 -3.43 29.06 16.63
N MET A 113 -3.28 30.37 16.75
CA MET A 113 -4.37 31.33 16.82
C MET A 113 -4.18 32.39 15.75
N ARG A 114 -5.26 32.74 15.05
CA ARG A 114 -5.24 33.70 13.94
C ARG A 114 -6.32 34.76 14.08
N TRP A 115 -6.00 35.94 13.57
CA TRP A 115 -6.94 37.05 13.46
C TRP A 115 -8.05 36.72 12.45
N PRO A 116 -9.32 37.01 12.77
CA PRO A 116 -10.43 36.72 11.87
C PRO A 116 -10.40 37.61 10.61
N SER A 117 -9.82 38.81 10.70
CA SER A 117 -9.81 39.80 9.62
C SER A 117 -8.88 39.46 8.46
N ASN A 118 -7.75 38.82 8.73
CA ASN A 118 -6.69 38.60 7.75
C ASN A 118 -5.98 37.24 7.87
N SER A 119 -6.41 36.38 8.81
CA SER A 119 -5.80 35.07 9.09
C SER A 119 -4.31 35.11 9.46
N SER A 120 -3.75 36.27 9.83
CA SER A 120 -2.38 36.33 10.31
C SER A 120 -2.29 35.73 11.72
N ILE A 121 -1.12 35.21 12.06
CA ILE A 121 -0.85 34.61 13.38
C ILE A 121 -0.94 35.70 14.45
N ALA A 122 -1.72 35.45 15.51
CA ALA A 122 -1.79 36.35 16.66
C ALA A 122 -0.47 36.29 17.46
N ASN A 123 -0.04 37.37 18.10
CA ASN A 123 1.20 37.37 18.88
C ASN A 123 1.07 38.33 20.07
N PRO A 124 1.58 37.98 21.28
CA PRO A 124 2.24 36.72 21.68
C PRO A 124 1.33 35.77 22.48
N PRO A 125 1.47 34.42 22.42
CA PRO A 125 2.38 33.71 21.52
C PRO A 125 1.74 33.39 20.17
N GLY A 126 0.40 33.24 20.11
CA GLY A 126 -0.46 32.76 19.01
C GLY A 126 0.04 31.66 18.06
N GLN A 127 1.26 31.15 18.22
CA GLN A 127 1.75 29.88 17.71
C GLN A 127 2.79 29.35 18.71
N ALA A 128 2.55 28.18 19.27
CA ALA A 128 3.47 27.56 20.21
C ALA A 128 3.16 26.07 20.37
N THR A 129 4.17 25.26 20.68
CA THR A 129 3.93 23.87 21.06
C THR A 129 3.28 23.82 22.44
N LEU A 130 2.40 22.85 22.70
CA LEU A 130 1.77 22.67 24.00
C LEU A 130 2.82 22.47 25.09
N GLN A 131 3.95 21.84 24.77
CA GLN A 131 5.09 21.73 25.68
C GLN A 131 5.63 23.11 26.10
N SER A 132 5.81 24.03 25.16
CA SER A 132 6.28 25.38 25.47
C SER A 132 5.23 26.20 26.22
N LEU A 133 3.94 26.01 25.95
CA LEU A 133 2.83 26.71 26.63
C LEU A 133 2.63 26.32 28.10
N LYS A 134 3.34 25.30 28.60
CA LYS A 134 3.41 25.02 30.04
C LYS A 134 4.07 26.13 30.84
N THR A 135 5.01 26.84 30.21
CA THR A 135 5.87 27.83 30.86
C THR A 135 5.90 29.17 30.13
N ALA A 136 5.68 29.18 28.81
CA ALA A 136 5.60 30.38 28.01
C ALA A 136 4.35 31.18 28.35
N SER A 137 4.47 32.51 28.26
CA SER A 137 3.41 33.46 28.56
C SER A 137 3.25 34.45 27.41
N GLY A 138 2.01 34.55 26.96
CA GLY A 138 1.42 35.62 26.18
C GLY A 138 -0.10 35.49 26.32
N GLY A 139 -0.53 35.22 27.57
CA GLY A 139 -1.90 34.91 27.95
C GLY A 139 -2.49 33.64 27.36
N VAL A 140 -1.73 32.81 26.64
CA VAL A 140 -2.10 31.43 26.35
C VAL A 140 -1.28 30.51 27.23
N HIS A 141 -1.93 29.62 27.96
CA HIS A 141 -1.27 28.66 28.85
C HIS A 141 -1.87 27.26 28.68
N TYR A 142 -1.00 26.26 28.72
CA TYR A 142 -1.40 24.85 28.71
C TYR A 142 -1.13 24.21 30.08
N PHE A 143 -2.19 23.64 30.66
CA PHE A 143 -2.21 23.00 31.96
C PHE A 143 -2.42 21.49 31.79
N PRO A 144 -1.33 20.69 31.85
CA PRO A 144 -1.43 19.23 31.82
C PRO A 144 -2.06 18.71 33.11
N ILE A 145 -2.96 17.73 32.99
CA ILE A 145 -3.66 17.17 34.16
C ILE A 145 -2.70 16.42 35.11
N THR A 146 -1.62 15.83 34.59
CA THR A 146 -0.62 15.11 35.40
C THR A 146 0.59 15.97 35.78
N GLY A 147 0.53 17.28 35.50
CA GLY A 147 1.58 18.24 35.85
C GLY A 147 2.70 18.36 34.81
N SER A 148 3.71 19.18 35.13
CA SER A 148 4.68 19.69 34.14
C SER A 148 5.49 18.61 33.42
N ALA A 149 5.67 17.43 34.04
CA ALA A 149 6.42 16.31 33.49
C ALA A 149 5.68 15.51 32.40
N GLN A 150 4.37 15.72 32.21
CA GLN A 150 3.58 15.06 31.17
C GLN A 150 4.21 15.29 29.78
N THR A 151 4.35 14.28 28.92
CA THR A 151 4.99 14.47 27.60
C THR A 151 4.02 14.34 26.42
N GLU A 152 2.78 13.98 26.69
CA GLU A 152 1.74 13.69 25.71
C GLU A 152 0.41 14.38 26.05
N LEU A 153 -0.44 14.57 25.05
CA LEU A 153 -1.79 15.12 25.19
C LEU A 153 -2.72 14.11 25.87
N ARG A 154 -3.54 14.55 26.81
CA ARG A 154 -4.45 13.71 27.58
C ARG A 154 -5.84 14.35 27.71
N VAL A 155 -6.83 13.50 27.94
CA VAL A 155 -8.16 13.96 28.36
C VAL A 155 -8.04 14.72 29.68
N SER A 156 -8.83 15.78 29.83
CA SER A 156 -8.84 16.72 30.95
C SER A 156 -7.66 17.69 31.05
N ASP A 157 -6.75 17.68 30.08
CA ASP A 157 -5.83 18.80 29.90
C ASP A 157 -6.61 20.07 29.53
N VAL A 158 -6.03 21.23 29.86
CA VAL A 158 -6.70 22.53 29.66
C VAL A 158 -5.76 23.50 28.96
N ILE A 159 -6.26 24.20 27.94
CA ILE A 159 -5.63 25.40 27.39
C ILE A 159 -6.48 26.60 27.81
N THR A 160 -5.86 27.60 28.40
CA THR A 160 -6.52 28.88 28.74
C THR A 160 -5.98 29.99 27.85
N ILE A 161 -6.87 30.90 27.46
CA ILE A 161 -6.55 32.12 26.74
C ILE A 161 -7.10 33.30 27.54
N SER A 162 -6.25 34.25 27.91
CA SER A 162 -6.62 35.43 28.68
C SER A 162 -7.36 36.46 27.84
N LYS A 163 -8.48 36.96 28.37
CA LYS A 163 -9.22 38.11 27.83
C LYS A 163 -8.54 39.46 28.09
N SER A 164 -7.55 39.50 29.00
CA SER A 164 -6.87 40.75 29.38
C SER A 164 -5.82 41.20 28.36
N LEU A 165 -5.60 40.42 27.30
CA LEU A 165 -4.67 40.74 26.22
C LEU A 165 -5.42 41.17 24.96
N ALA A 166 -4.69 41.43 23.88
CA ALA A 166 -5.25 41.82 22.58
C ALA A 166 -6.12 40.73 21.90
N TYR A 167 -6.40 39.60 22.56
CA TYR A 167 -7.23 38.55 22.01
C TYR A 167 -8.71 38.92 22.06
N THR A 168 -9.44 38.59 21.00
CA THR A 168 -10.87 38.91 20.87
C THR A 168 -11.65 37.67 20.46
N ALA A 169 -12.95 37.66 20.78
CA ALA A 169 -13.85 36.63 20.28
C ALA A 169 -13.82 36.57 18.73
N GLY A 170 -14.02 35.37 18.18
CA GLY A 170 -13.96 35.10 16.75
C GLY A 170 -12.56 34.80 16.20
N MET A 171 -11.50 34.91 17.00
CA MET A 171 -10.18 34.44 16.59
C MET A 171 -10.20 32.94 16.31
N GLN A 172 -9.63 32.56 15.17
CA GLN A 172 -9.59 31.17 14.75
C GLN A 172 -8.47 30.45 15.49
N ILE A 173 -8.77 29.26 16.00
CA ILE A 173 -7.80 28.39 16.66
C ILE A 173 -7.66 27.10 15.87
N THR A 174 -6.43 26.63 15.77
CA THR A 174 -6.07 25.34 15.20
C THR A 174 -5.12 24.64 16.15
N ILE A 175 -5.36 23.36 16.41
CA ILE A 175 -4.42 22.46 17.08
C ILE A 175 -3.98 21.39 16.09
N THR A 176 -2.69 21.19 15.95
CA THR A 176 -2.08 20.22 15.02
C THR A 176 -0.97 19.45 15.71
N ASP A 177 -0.73 18.19 15.33
CA ASP A 177 0.42 17.40 15.80
C ASP A 177 1.69 17.55 14.94
N GLY A 178 1.67 18.49 13.99
CA GLY A 178 2.72 18.73 13.02
C GLY A 178 2.54 17.98 11.69
N GLN A 179 1.60 17.04 11.62
CA GLN A 179 1.25 16.32 10.39
C GLN A 179 -0.23 16.50 10.01
N THR A 180 -1.09 16.52 11.02
CA THR A 180 -2.55 16.56 10.86
C THR A 180 -3.16 17.65 11.72
N ILE A 181 -4.31 18.16 11.30
CA ILE A 181 -5.13 19.06 12.12
C ILE A 181 -5.93 18.19 13.09
N LEU A 182 -5.67 18.36 14.39
CA LEU A 182 -6.36 17.66 15.46
C LEU A 182 -7.67 18.36 15.81
N TRP A 183 -7.73 19.69 15.73
CA TRP A 183 -8.94 20.44 16.04
C TRP A 183 -8.91 21.85 15.43
N THR A 184 -10.09 22.38 15.13
CA THR A 184 -10.30 23.79 14.76
C THR A 184 -11.51 24.35 15.47
N GLY A 185 -11.44 25.61 15.86
CA GLY A 185 -12.59 26.34 16.41
C GLY A 185 -12.33 27.83 16.48
N VAL A 186 -13.15 28.53 17.23
CA VAL A 186 -13.05 29.97 17.45
C VAL A 186 -13.16 30.29 18.94
N LEU A 187 -12.51 31.38 19.36
CA LEU A 187 -12.75 32.02 20.66
C LEU A 187 -14.15 32.62 20.75
#